data_AF-A0A9D9PBZ8-F1
#
_entry.id   AF-A0A9D9PBZ8-F1
#
_cell.length_a   1.000
_cell.length_b   1.000
_cell.length_c   1.000
_cell.angle_alpha   90.00
_cell.angle_beta   90.00
_cell.angle_gamma   90.00
#
_symmetry.space_group_name_H-M   'P 1'
#
loop_
_entity.id
_entity.type
_entity.pdbx_description
1 polymer ?
#
loop_
_entity_poly.entity_id
_entity_poly.type
_entity_poly.pdbx_seq_one_letter_code
_entity_poly.pdbx_strand_id
1 'polypeptide(L)'
;MVWAIATVLGFALSLSIVTIGERPDLGLWQGVLGGGIVGLTQGLILMRYRLGSGWWIVANTVAWGIAGASSIGAIGWFAPRGLTALPSRLIYGTFDGLKIGIIAGFSQWLALKQTASKFSASWIAWNTLAWILGLAFGWSIGGILRQITNLFISEVVGLIVTWTIVGLIGGIALGFSLRNACRQPPDSPLTENEMNQLF
;
A
#
# COMPACT_ATOMS: atom_id res chain seq x y z
N MET A 1 7.98 -3.62 11.21
CA MET A 1 8.52 -4.68 10.32
C MET A 1 7.47 -5.69 9.88
N VAL A 2 6.70 -6.30 10.79
CA VAL A 2 5.65 -7.28 10.44
C VAL A 2 4.65 -6.74 9.39
N TRP A 3 4.26 -5.47 9.48
CA TRP A 3 3.40 -4.81 8.49
C TRP A 3 3.96 -4.83 7.07
N ALA A 4 5.24 -4.48 6.91
CA ALA A 4 5.91 -4.45 5.62
C ALA A 4 6.00 -5.86 5.02
N ILE A 5 6.34 -6.85 5.86
CA ILE A 5 6.40 -8.26 5.45
C ILE A 5 5.03 -8.73 4.96
N ALA A 6 3.94 -8.49 5.70
CA ALA A 6 2.61 -8.87 5.24
C ALA A 6 2.16 -8.14 3.96
N THR A 7 2.59 -6.89 3.78
CA THR A 7 2.30 -6.12 2.57
C THR A 7 3.00 -6.74 1.36
N VAL A 8 4.30 -7.06 1.49
CA VAL A 8 5.08 -7.72 0.42
C VAL A 8 4.59 -9.14 0.17
N LEU A 9 4.25 -9.91 1.21
CA LEU A 9 3.65 -11.24 1.05
C LEU A 9 2.28 -11.17 0.36
N GLY A 10 1.44 -10.20 0.72
CA GLY A 10 0.16 -9.98 0.06
C GLY A 10 0.34 -9.66 -1.42
N PHE A 11 1.31 -8.80 -1.73
CA PHE A 11 1.68 -8.54 -3.11
C PHE A 11 2.15 -9.81 -3.82
N ALA A 12 3.11 -10.55 -3.26
CA ALA A 12 3.64 -11.78 -3.85
C ALA A 12 2.55 -12.84 -4.10
N LEU A 13 1.64 -13.04 -3.15
CA LEU A 13 0.49 -13.94 -3.29
C LEU A 13 -0.47 -13.45 -4.38
N SER A 14 -0.69 -12.14 -4.48
CA SER A 14 -1.54 -11.59 -5.52
C SER A 14 -0.99 -11.85 -6.93
N LEU A 15 0.33 -12.03 -7.09
CA LEU A 15 0.95 -12.34 -8.39
C LEU A 15 0.54 -13.71 -8.95
N SER A 16 0.07 -14.62 -8.11
CA SER A 16 -0.46 -15.92 -8.57
C SER A 16 -1.78 -15.77 -9.34
N ILE A 17 -2.47 -14.64 -9.20
CA ILE A 17 -3.80 -14.37 -9.78
C ILE A 17 -3.76 -13.15 -10.70
N VAL A 18 -2.98 -12.13 -10.35
CA VAL A 18 -2.76 -10.93 -11.16
C VAL A 18 -1.59 -11.20 -12.09
N THR A 19 -1.89 -11.36 -13.38
CA THR A 19 -0.86 -11.46 -14.41
C THR A 19 -0.08 -10.14 -14.48
N ILE A 20 1.19 -10.17 -14.06
CA ILE A 20 2.11 -9.06 -14.34
C ILE A 20 2.41 -9.12 -15.84
N GLY A 21 1.70 -8.30 -16.60
CA GLY A 21 1.96 -8.10 -18.01
C GLY A 21 2.48 -6.70 -18.24
N GLU A 22 2.91 -6.42 -19.45
CA GLU A 22 3.16 -5.04 -19.84
C GLU A 22 1.86 -4.28 -20.20
N ARG A 23 0.66 -4.88 -20.11
CA ARG A 23 -0.57 -4.24 -20.64
C ARG A 23 -1.07 -3.10 -19.75
N PRO A 24 -1.53 -1.98 -20.33
CA PRO A 24 -2.03 -0.84 -19.56
C PRO A 24 -3.41 -1.08 -18.94
N ASP A 25 -4.09 -2.18 -19.30
CA ASP A 25 -5.49 -2.42 -18.97
C ASP A 25 -5.62 -3.54 -17.95
N LEU A 26 -4.93 -3.42 -16.80
CA LEU A 26 -5.28 -4.28 -15.66
C LEU A 26 -6.68 -3.84 -15.17
N GLY A 27 -7.70 -4.59 -15.59
CA GLY A 27 -9.10 -4.22 -15.39
C GLY A 27 -9.54 -4.30 -13.94
N LEU A 28 -10.74 -3.78 -13.67
CA LEU A 28 -11.42 -3.78 -12.37
C LEU A 28 -11.15 -5.04 -11.52
N TRP A 29 -11.28 -6.24 -12.12
CA TRP A 29 -11.14 -7.50 -11.42
C TRP A 29 -9.74 -7.77 -10.87
N GLN A 30 -8.68 -7.39 -11.58
CA GLN A 30 -7.32 -7.56 -11.10
C GLN A 30 -7.01 -6.59 -9.97
N GLY A 31 -7.54 -5.36 -10.05
CA GLY A 31 -7.49 -4.40 -8.94
C GLY A 31 -8.23 -4.91 -7.70
N VAL A 32 -9.46 -5.41 -7.86
CA VAL A 32 -10.27 -5.99 -6.78
C VAL A 32 -9.56 -7.17 -6.12
N LEU A 33 -9.11 -8.15 -6.90
CA LEU A 33 -8.47 -9.36 -6.37
C LEU A 33 -7.10 -9.05 -5.76
N GLY A 34 -6.27 -8.29 -6.45
CA GLY A 34 -4.95 -7.91 -5.96
C GLY A 34 -5.04 -7.06 -4.70
N GLY A 35 -5.88 -6.03 -4.72
CA GLY A 35 -6.15 -5.17 -3.56
C GLY A 35 -6.76 -5.93 -2.40
N GLY A 36 -7.67 -6.86 -2.66
CA GLY A 36 -8.28 -7.72 -1.65
C GLY A 36 -7.27 -8.64 -0.96
N ILE A 37 -6.35 -9.25 -1.71
CA ILE A 37 -5.31 -10.13 -1.15
C ILE A 37 -4.33 -9.33 -0.28
N VAL A 38 -3.85 -8.18 -0.77
CA VAL A 38 -2.99 -7.29 0.02
C VAL A 38 -3.73 -6.77 1.25
N GLY A 39 -4.99 -6.36 1.08
CA GLY A 39 -5.86 -5.92 2.17
C GLY A 39 -6.07 -7.02 3.21
N LEU A 40 -6.21 -8.27 2.79
CA LEU A 40 -6.36 -9.43 3.67
C LEU A 40 -5.10 -9.66 4.50
N THR A 41 -3.91 -9.72 3.88
CA THR A 41 -2.68 -9.97 4.62
C THR A 41 -2.37 -8.86 5.62
N GLN A 42 -2.61 -7.60 5.27
CA GLN A 42 -2.53 -6.46 6.19
C GLN A 42 -3.62 -6.51 7.27
N GLY A 43 -4.85 -6.87 6.89
CA GLY A 43 -5.99 -7.00 7.77
C GLY A 43 -5.75 -8.03 8.88
N LEU A 44 -5.12 -9.17 8.57
CA LEU A 44 -4.74 -10.17 9.58
C LEU A 44 -3.84 -9.60 10.69
N ILE A 45 -3.00 -8.61 10.36
CA ILE A 45 -2.24 -7.87 11.38
C ILE A 45 -3.16 -6.97 12.19
N LEU A 46 -4.04 -6.20 11.52
CA LEU A 46 -4.99 -5.31 12.18
C LEU A 46 -5.95 -6.05 13.13
N MET A 47 -6.30 -7.31 12.83
CA MET A 47 -7.09 -8.16 13.73
C MET A 47 -6.43 -8.28 15.11
N ARG A 48 -5.10 -8.39 15.16
CA ARG A 48 -4.35 -8.50 16.43
C ARG A 48 -4.48 -7.23 17.28
N TYR A 49 -4.70 -6.08 16.65
CA TYR A 49 -4.87 -4.80 17.31
C TYR A 49 -6.34 -4.37 17.45
N ARG A 50 -7.30 -5.24 17.08
CA ARG A 50 -8.74 -4.94 17.01
C ARG A 50 -9.07 -3.70 16.16
N LEU A 51 -8.23 -3.41 15.16
CA LEU A 51 -8.37 -2.26 14.26
C LEU A 51 -9.14 -2.62 12.99
N GLY A 52 -10.41 -3.02 13.11
CA GLY A 52 -11.33 -2.97 11.97
C GLY A 52 -10.91 -3.72 10.71
N SER A 53 -10.31 -4.91 10.86
CA SER A 53 -9.74 -5.66 9.72
C SER A 53 -10.71 -5.85 8.55
N GLY A 54 -12.00 -6.07 8.82
CA GLY A 54 -12.99 -6.25 7.74
C GLY A 54 -13.11 -4.99 6.87
N TRP A 55 -13.25 -3.82 7.51
CA TRP A 55 -13.31 -2.54 6.81
C TRP A 55 -12.02 -2.22 6.06
N TRP A 56 -10.87 -2.63 6.61
CA TRP A 56 -9.57 -2.47 5.92
C TRP A 56 -9.49 -3.25 4.61
N ILE A 57 -9.96 -4.50 4.62
CA ILE A 57 -9.99 -5.36 3.43
C ILE A 57 -10.91 -4.75 2.37
N VAL A 58 -12.11 -4.33 2.78
CA VAL A 58 -13.07 -3.67 1.88
C VAL A 58 -12.47 -2.39 1.30
N ALA A 59 -11.86 -1.55 2.13
CA ALA A 59 -11.24 -0.31 1.69
C ALA A 59 -10.13 -0.52 0.65
N ASN A 60 -9.25 -1.52 0.85
CA ASN A 60 -8.23 -1.84 -0.13
C ASN A 60 -8.83 -2.39 -1.42
N THR A 61 -9.80 -3.29 -1.31
CA THR A 61 -10.50 -3.87 -2.47
C THR A 61 -11.16 -2.79 -3.32
N VAL A 62 -11.87 -1.84 -2.68
CA VAL A 62 -12.55 -0.74 -3.36
C VAL A 62 -11.54 0.24 -3.97
N ALA A 63 -10.51 0.65 -3.22
CA ALA A 63 -9.50 1.58 -3.73
C ALA A 63 -8.83 1.06 -5.00
N TRP A 64 -8.42 -0.21 -4.97
CA TRP A 64 -7.76 -0.83 -6.11
C TRP A 64 -8.73 -1.22 -7.23
N GLY A 65 -9.98 -1.54 -6.91
CA GLY A 65 -11.04 -1.71 -7.90
C GLY A 65 -11.32 -0.42 -8.67
N ILE A 66 -11.43 0.72 -7.96
CA ILE A 66 -11.58 2.05 -8.58
C ILE A 66 -10.36 2.37 -9.45
N ALA A 67 -9.15 2.15 -8.93
CA ALA A 67 -7.94 2.38 -9.69
C ALA A 67 -7.91 1.53 -10.98
N GLY A 68 -8.17 0.23 -10.89
CA GLY A 68 -8.22 -0.70 -12.03
C GLY A 68 -9.38 -0.48 -13.01
N ALA A 69 -10.49 0.14 -12.57
CA ALA A 69 -11.59 0.53 -13.46
C ALA A 69 -11.37 1.88 -14.16
N SER A 70 -10.35 2.64 -13.74
CA SER A 70 -10.05 3.98 -14.26
C SER A 70 -8.85 3.99 -15.19
N SER A 71 -8.58 5.13 -15.82
CA SER A 71 -7.36 5.36 -16.60
C SER A 71 -6.07 5.34 -15.77
N ILE A 72 -6.16 5.30 -14.44
CA ILE A 72 -5.02 5.13 -13.54
C ILE A 72 -4.49 3.70 -13.64
N GLY A 73 -5.38 2.72 -13.86
CA GLY A 73 -5.04 1.31 -13.88
C GLY A 73 -4.58 0.77 -12.53
N ALA A 74 -4.26 -0.53 -12.48
CA ALA A 74 -3.69 -1.17 -11.30
C ALA A 74 -2.16 -0.97 -11.24
N ILE A 75 -1.72 0.30 -11.19
CA ILE A 75 -0.30 0.71 -11.24
C ILE A 75 0.60 0.11 -10.16
N GLY A 76 0.04 -0.46 -9.09
CA GLY A 76 0.79 -1.28 -8.12
C GLY A 76 1.25 -2.63 -8.67
N TRP A 77 0.75 -3.09 -9.81
CA TRP A 77 1.07 -4.39 -10.41
C TRP A 77 1.66 -4.30 -11.82
N PHE A 78 1.99 -3.09 -12.28
CA PHE A 78 2.47 -2.85 -13.63
C PHE A 78 3.72 -1.97 -13.66
N ALA A 79 4.60 -2.26 -14.60
CA ALA A 79 5.75 -1.44 -14.92
C ALA A 79 5.57 -0.71 -16.24
N PRO A 80 5.85 0.59 -16.31
CA PRO A 80 5.46 1.44 -17.42
C PRO A 80 6.04 0.98 -18.76
N ARG A 81 5.15 0.78 -19.74
CA ARG A 81 5.52 0.45 -21.12
C ARG A 81 6.16 1.65 -21.80
N GLY A 82 7.29 1.43 -22.47
CA GLY A 82 7.90 2.43 -23.32
C GLY A 82 8.61 3.58 -22.58
N LEU A 83 8.50 3.68 -21.26
CA LEU A 83 9.35 4.56 -20.46
C LEU A 83 10.73 3.89 -20.32
N THR A 84 11.60 4.11 -21.29
CA THR A 84 12.98 3.62 -21.23
C THR A 84 13.90 4.58 -20.50
N ALA A 85 13.64 5.89 -20.61
CA ALA A 85 14.42 6.91 -19.94
C ALA A 85 14.16 6.94 -18.42
N LEU A 86 15.22 6.97 -17.62
CA LEU A 86 15.12 7.03 -16.16
C LEU A 86 14.34 8.27 -15.64
N PRO A 87 14.54 9.49 -16.20
CA PRO A 87 13.81 10.67 -15.72
C PRO A 87 12.30 10.55 -15.92
N SER A 88 11.84 9.95 -17.01
CA SER A 88 10.40 9.80 -17.25
C SER A 88 9.79 8.81 -16.27
N ARG A 89 10.46 7.70 -15.93
CA ARG A 89 10.01 6.77 -14.89
C ARG A 89 9.86 7.43 -13.52
N LEU A 90 10.80 8.30 -13.14
CA LEU A 90 10.70 9.07 -11.89
C LEU A 90 9.51 10.02 -11.88
N ILE A 91 9.31 10.77 -12.97
CA ILE A 91 8.23 11.76 -13.10
C ILE A 91 6.87 11.05 -13.09
N TYR A 92 6.67 10.06 -13.97
CA TYR A 92 5.41 9.33 -14.05
C TYR A 92 5.15 8.52 -12.78
N GLY A 93 6.17 7.86 -12.22
CA GLY A 93 6.04 7.13 -10.95
C GLY A 93 5.62 8.05 -9.80
N THR A 94 6.10 9.29 -9.77
CA THR A 94 5.67 10.30 -8.79
C THR A 94 4.20 10.67 -8.97
N PHE A 95 3.77 11.01 -10.20
CA PHE A 95 2.37 11.40 -10.46
C PHE A 95 1.38 10.26 -10.25
N ASP A 96 1.72 9.07 -10.70
CA ASP A 96 0.88 7.89 -10.53
C ASP A 96 0.85 7.44 -9.07
N GLY A 97 1.99 7.54 -8.37
CA GLY A 97 2.09 7.36 -6.92
C GLY A 97 1.21 8.32 -6.14
N LEU A 98 1.16 9.59 -6.53
CA LEU A 98 0.27 10.59 -5.95
C LEU A 98 -1.20 10.18 -6.09
N LYS A 99 -1.63 9.81 -7.30
CA LYS A 99 -3.03 9.43 -7.58
C LYS A 99 -3.47 8.24 -6.74
N ILE A 100 -2.72 7.12 -6.80
CA ILE A 100 -3.11 5.92 -6.04
C ILE A 100 -2.95 6.13 -4.54
N GLY A 101 -1.95 6.90 -4.13
CA GLY A 101 -1.70 7.27 -2.75
C GLY A 101 -2.89 7.98 -2.10
N ILE A 102 -3.52 8.91 -2.84
CA ILE A 102 -4.72 9.61 -2.39
C ILE A 102 -5.92 8.65 -2.35
N ILE A 103 -6.18 7.89 -3.42
CA ILE A 103 -7.34 6.99 -3.52
C ILE A 103 -7.30 5.90 -2.44
N ALA A 104 -6.18 5.19 -2.33
CA ALA A 104 -5.98 4.16 -1.34
C ALA A 104 -5.93 4.76 0.07
N GLY A 105 -5.23 5.87 0.25
CA GLY A 105 -5.08 6.53 1.54
C GLY A 105 -6.40 7.01 2.11
N PHE A 106 -7.24 7.63 1.28
CA PHE A 106 -8.57 8.07 1.68
C PHE A 106 -9.48 6.88 2.05
N SER A 107 -9.50 5.84 1.21
CA SER A 107 -10.31 4.64 1.46
C SER A 107 -9.90 3.94 2.76
N GLN A 108 -8.59 3.77 2.98
CA GLN A 108 -8.02 3.17 4.19
C GLN A 108 -8.27 4.03 5.43
N TRP A 109 -8.16 5.35 5.31
CA TRP A 109 -8.48 6.27 6.40
C TRP A 109 -9.94 6.15 6.83
N LEU A 110 -10.89 6.03 5.90
CA LEU A 110 -12.30 5.79 6.23
C LEU A 110 -12.48 4.50 7.03
N ALA A 111 -11.81 3.41 6.64
CA ALA A 111 -11.86 2.14 7.37
C ALA A 111 -11.29 2.26 8.80
N LEU A 112 -10.17 2.97 8.97
CA LEU A 112 -9.59 3.23 10.29
C LEU A 112 -10.52 4.10 11.15
N LYS A 113 -11.07 5.17 10.59
CA LYS A 113 -11.97 6.09 11.29
C LYS A 113 -13.23 5.40 11.79
N GLN A 114 -13.77 4.46 11.01
CA GLN A 114 -14.97 3.70 11.39
C GLN A 114 -14.74 2.80 12.61
N THR A 115 -13.49 2.44 12.89
CA THR A 115 -13.14 1.56 14.02
C THR A 115 -12.59 2.34 15.21
N ALA A 116 -11.86 3.43 14.96
CA ALA A 116 -11.34 4.30 16.00
C ALA A 116 -11.32 5.75 15.51
N SER A 117 -12.16 6.58 16.13
CA SER A 117 -12.34 8.00 15.77
C SER A 117 -11.07 8.85 15.90
N LYS A 118 -10.06 8.35 16.63
CA LYS A 118 -8.78 9.02 16.91
C LYS A 118 -7.76 8.92 15.76
N PHE A 119 -8.04 8.16 14.70
CA PHE A 119 -7.11 8.08 13.56
C PHE A 119 -7.13 9.36 12.72
N SER A 120 -5.97 10.03 12.70
CA SER A 120 -5.79 11.30 12.01
C SER A 120 -5.84 11.15 10.48
N ALA A 121 -6.37 12.17 9.81
CA ALA A 121 -6.31 12.32 8.35
C ALA A 121 -4.86 12.38 7.82
N SER A 122 -3.86 12.52 8.70
CA SER A 122 -2.44 12.38 8.34
C SER A 122 -2.09 11.03 7.72
N TRP A 123 -2.92 9.98 7.92
CA TRP A 123 -2.79 8.70 7.21
C TRP A 123 -2.76 8.89 5.69
N ILE A 124 -3.60 9.77 5.15
CA ILE A 124 -3.68 10.03 3.71
C ILE A 124 -2.34 10.57 3.20
N ALA A 125 -1.76 11.53 3.93
CA ALA A 125 -0.46 12.11 3.57
C ALA A 125 0.66 11.07 3.63
N TRP A 126 0.71 10.26 4.69
CA TRP A 126 1.70 9.18 4.82
C TRP A 126 1.58 8.14 3.72
N ASN A 127 0.36 7.66 3.43
CA ASN A 127 0.12 6.71 2.36
C ASN A 127 0.48 7.32 1.00
N THR A 128 0.14 8.59 0.77
CA THR A 128 0.49 9.30 -0.47
C THR A 128 2.00 9.39 -0.68
N LEU A 129 2.73 9.81 0.36
CA LEU A 129 4.19 9.84 0.32
C LEU A 129 4.78 8.45 0.06
N ALA A 130 4.21 7.42 0.69
CA ALA A 130 4.66 6.04 0.53
C ALA A 130 4.54 5.57 -0.93
N TRP A 131 3.42 5.88 -1.60
CA TRP A 131 3.20 5.54 -3.00
C TRP A 131 4.04 6.36 -3.98
N ILE A 132 4.22 7.66 -3.74
CA ILE A 132 5.10 8.52 -4.53
C ILE A 132 6.52 7.93 -4.54
N LEU A 133 7.08 7.70 -3.35
CA LEU A 133 8.44 7.17 -3.22
C LEU A 133 8.52 5.75 -3.76
N GLY A 134 7.55 4.90 -3.39
CA GLY A 134 7.50 3.51 -3.79
C GLY A 134 7.50 3.33 -5.32
N LEU A 135 6.63 4.02 -6.04
CA LEU A 135 6.56 3.90 -7.50
C LEU A 135 7.76 4.56 -8.18
N ALA A 136 8.16 5.76 -7.76
CA ALA A 136 9.32 6.43 -8.34
C ALA A 136 10.59 5.58 -8.23
N PHE A 137 10.89 5.05 -7.04
CA PHE A 137 12.07 4.20 -6.83
C PHE A 137 11.92 2.83 -7.47
N GLY A 138 10.77 2.17 -7.29
CA GLY A 138 10.57 0.81 -7.81
C GLY A 138 10.61 0.76 -9.34
N TRP A 139 9.94 1.69 -10.02
CA TRP A 139 10.01 1.77 -11.49
C TRP A 139 11.40 2.12 -11.98
N SER A 140 12.13 2.98 -11.27
CA SER A 140 13.52 3.32 -11.61
C SER A 140 14.45 2.11 -11.51
N ILE A 141 14.40 1.40 -10.39
CA ILE A 141 15.21 0.20 -10.15
C ILE A 141 14.85 -0.91 -11.13
N GLY A 142 13.56 -1.16 -11.36
CA GLY A 142 13.10 -2.14 -12.34
C GLY A 142 13.56 -1.80 -13.76
N GLY A 143 13.51 -0.52 -14.12
CA GLY A 143 13.97 -0.02 -15.42
C GLY A 143 15.48 -0.17 -15.62
N ILE A 144 16.29 0.22 -14.63
CA ILE A 144 17.75 0.06 -14.67
C ILE A 144 18.11 -1.43 -14.82
N LEU A 145 17.50 -2.29 -14.01
CA LEU A 145 17.79 -3.71 -14.03
C LEU A 145 17.33 -4.35 -15.35
N ARG A 146 16.22 -3.88 -15.93
CA ARG A 146 15.76 -4.31 -17.25
C ARG A 146 16.71 -3.87 -18.36
N GLN A 147 17.27 -2.66 -18.31
CA GLN A 147 18.27 -2.21 -19.29
C GLN A 147 19.54 -3.07 -19.27
N ILE A 148 19.95 -3.53 -18.08
CA ILE A 148 21.15 -4.36 -17.92
C ILE A 148 20.90 -5.81 -18.34
N THR A 149 19.76 -6.38 -17.94
CA THR A 149 19.49 -7.82 -18.09
C THR A 149 18.65 -8.17 -19.32
N ASN A 150 17.92 -7.21 -19.88
CA ASN A 150 16.87 -7.39 -20.89
C ASN A 150 15.74 -8.35 -20.46
N LEU A 151 15.62 -8.67 -19.17
CA LEU A 151 14.58 -9.58 -18.67
C LEU A 151 13.41 -8.81 -18.05
N PHE A 152 12.19 -9.30 -18.28
CA PHE A 152 10.98 -8.71 -17.69
C PHE A 152 10.90 -8.90 -16.17
N ILE A 153 11.51 -9.97 -15.63
CA ILE A 153 11.54 -10.23 -14.19
C ILE A 153 12.14 -9.06 -13.39
N SER A 154 12.99 -8.25 -14.01
CA SER A 154 13.55 -7.04 -13.42
C SER A 154 12.48 -6.02 -13.01
N GLU A 155 11.39 -5.91 -13.77
CA GLU A 155 10.28 -5.03 -13.45
C GLU A 155 9.50 -5.55 -12.23
N VAL A 156 9.40 -6.88 -12.08
CA VAL A 156 8.81 -7.51 -10.88
C VAL A 156 9.65 -7.19 -9.65
N VAL A 157 10.99 -7.22 -9.77
CA VAL A 157 11.89 -6.77 -8.70
C VAL A 157 11.64 -5.31 -8.34
N GLY A 158 11.46 -4.44 -9.34
CA GLY A 158 11.07 -3.04 -9.12
C GLY A 158 9.76 -2.90 -8.33
N LEU A 159 8.74 -3.67 -8.68
CA LEU A 159 7.46 -3.68 -7.95
C LEU A 159 7.62 -4.21 -6.52
N ILE A 160 8.44 -5.23 -6.28
CA ILE A 160 8.76 -5.69 -4.91
C ILE A 160 9.36 -4.53 -4.10
N VAL A 161 10.24 -3.72 -4.71
CA VAL A 161 10.78 -2.52 -4.04
C VAL A 161 9.66 -1.50 -3.75
N THR A 162 8.76 -1.23 -4.70
CA THR A 162 7.59 -0.36 -4.47
C THR A 162 6.79 -0.80 -3.26
N TRP A 163 6.37 -2.07 -3.21
CA TRP A 163 5.54 -2.59 -2.12
C TRP A 163 6.29 -2.66 -0.79
N THR A 164 7.61 -2.86 -0.82
CA THR A 164 8.46 -2.80 0.36
C THR A 164 8.48 -1.39 0.96
N ILE A 165 8.71 -0.36 0.14
CA ILE A 165 8.70 1.05 0.58
C ILE A 165 7.32 1.41 1.13
N VAL A 166 6.25 1.06 0.41
CA VAL A 166 4.87 1.30 0.84
C VAL A 166 4.58 0.63 2.19
N GLY A 167 4.99 -0.63 2.34
CA GLY A 167 4.84 -1.37 3.59
C GLY A 167 5.65 -0.78 4.75
N LEU A 168 6.89 -0.35 4.52
CA LEU A 168 7.73 0.24 5.56
C LEU A 168 7.14 1.56 6.07
N ILE A 169 6.82 2.48 5.16
CA ILE A 169 6.27 3.79 5.51
C ILE A 169 4.89 3.65 6.15
N GLY A 170 4.01 2.82 5.57
CA GLY A 170 2.68 2.55 6.13
C GLY A 170 2.73 1.94 7.53
N GLY A 171 3.66 1.02 7.78
CA GLY A 171 3.86 0.45 9.10
C GLY A 171 4.37 1.46 10.14
N ILE A 172 5.28 2.36 9.74
CA ILE A 172 5.75 3.47 10.59
C ILE A 172 4.60 4.42 10.92
N ALA A 173 3.82 4.82 9.91
CA ALA A 173 2.67 5.71 10.07
C ALA A 173 1.64 5.12 11.04
N LEU A 174 1.30 3.83 10.88
CA LEU A 174 0.36 3.15 11.77
C LEU A 174 0.88 3.11 13.21
N GLY A 175 2.18 2.83 13.40
CA GLY A 175 2.81 2.86 14.72
C GLY A 175 2.81 4.24 15.37
N PHE A 176 2.95 5.31 14.60
CA PHE A 176 2.79 6.68 15.12
C PHE A 176 1.35 6.98 15.50
N SER A 177 0.38 6.64 14.64
CA SER A 177 -1.05 6.86 14.93
C SER A 177 -1.50 6.12 16.18
N LEU A 178 -1.07 4.86 16.36
CA LEU A 178 -1.39 4.08 17.55
C LEU A 178 -0.79 4.68 18.82
N ARG A 179 0.48 5.09 18.78
CA ARG A 179 1.12 5.75 19.93
C ARG A 179 0.43 7.07 20.29
N ASN A 180 0.02 7.86 19.30
CA ASN A 180 -0.69 9.11 19.53
C ASN A 180 -2.10 8.89 20.10
N ALA A 181 -2.79 7.83 19.65
CA ALA A 181 -4.10 7.46 20.20
C ALA A 181 -4.04 7.02 21.67
N CYS A 182 -2.94 6.37 22.10
CA CYS A 182 -2.69 6.02 23.50
C CYS A 182 -2.24 7.21 24.36
N ARG A 183 -1.56 8.22 23.77
CA ARG A 183 -1.06 9.39 24.51
C ARG A 183 -2.11 10.45 24.81
N GLN A 184 -3.23 10.47 24.08
CA GLN A 184 -4.33 11.34 24.45
C GLN A 184 -4.94 10.83 25.76
N PRO A 185 -5.04 11.67 26.82
CA PRO A 185 -5.64 11.25 28.07
C PRO A 185 -7.03 10.69 27.76
N PRO A 186 -7.36 9.50 28.30
CA PRO A 186 -8.69 8.97 28.12
C PRO A 186 -9.65 9.94 28.80
N ASP A 187 -10.76 10.22 28.15
CA ASP A 187 -12.00 10.46 28.89
C ASP A 187 -12.39 9.11 29.56
N SER A 188 -11.55 8.65 30.52
CA SER A 188 -11.58 7.42 31.36
C SER A 188 -11.65 6.03 30.65
N PRO A 189 -11.49 4.90 31.37
CA PRO A 189 -10.28 4.44 32.03
C PRO A 189 -9.83 3.08 31.43
N LEU A 190 -8.63 3.00 30.84
CA LEU A 190 -7.95 1.72 30.66
C LEU A 190 -6.86 1.65 31.72
N THR A 191 -7.03 0.72 32.65
CA THR A 191 -6.15 0.53 33.81
C THR A 191 -4.75 0.11 33.39
N GLU A 192 -3.76 0.67 34.08
CA GLU A 192 -2.32 0.44 34.06
C GLU A 192 -1.85 -1.01 33.80
N ASN A 193 -2.68 -2.01 34.13
CA ASN A 193 -2.43 -3.43 33.83
C ASN A 193 -2.32 -3.76 32.32
N GLU A 194 -3.00 -3.02 31.43
CA GLU A 194 -2.87 -3.23 29.98
C GLU A 194 -1.58 -2.63 29.40
N MET A 195 -0.99 -1.64 30.10
CA MET A 195 0.29 -1.03 29.70
C MET A 195 1.49 -1.94 30.01
N ASN A 196 1.42 -2.77 31.05
CA ASN A 196 2.53 -3.64 31.47
C ASN A 196 2.70 -4.92 30.63
N GLN A 197 1.77 -5.20 29.69
CA GLN A 197 1.92 -6.31 28.75
C GLN A 197 2.55 -5.92 27.41
N LEU A 198 2.97 -4.65 27.26
CA LEU A 198 3.61 -4.12 26.04
C LEU A 198 5.14 -3.94 26.15
N PHE A 199 5.76 -4.44 27.23
CA PHE A 199 7.21 -4.55 27.39
C PHE A 199 7.65 -6.01 27.50
#